data_AF-A0AAW7B8U7-F1
#
_entry.id   AF-A0AAW7B8U7-F1
#
_cell.length_a   1.000
_cell.length_b   1.000
_cell.length_c   1.000
_cell.angle_alpha   90.00
_cell.angle_beta   90.00
_cell.angle_gamma   90.00
#
_symmetry.space_group_name_H-M   'P 1'
#
loop_
_entity.id
_entity.type
_entity.pdbx_description
1 polymer ?
#
loop_
_entity_poly.entity_id
_entity_poly.type
_entity_poly.pdbx_seq_one_letter_code
_entity_poly.pdbx_strand_id
1 'polypeptide(L)'
;MLPLYAQSDSVFKNFPHAGLLFDKYLDQWVEQDNEPDSKENEKKPQIEKKVFYENVIRQYKKSESQINPALEKHLKRQAELCTNLRGAGFVATTDWRFLTGFGAAHPYEAGFVWHRTLSVPYLPGSSIKGMMRAWAEQWQEDAALRMEAEKLFGHKDTHPQQNPGALIIFDALPLVAPKLELDILTPHYQDYYLDPENNSPADYYDPVPVFFITVAPGQKLRFDLAPRPGAHPSTSEANADLKKGEKILEEALRFLGAGAKTALGYGRMLDITKPEKQDAPKPQKPLNETDLIKASALLQGKFGVSPAQNNKKGK
;
A
#
# COMPACT_ATOMS: atom_id res chain seq x y z
N MET A 1 -10.76 -24.73 17.78
CA MET A 1 -9.94 -23.99 18.76
C MET A 1 -10.40 -22.53 18.72
N LEU A 2 -11.15 -22.08 19.72
CA LEU A 2 -11.56 -20.67 19.80
C LEU A 2 -10.32 -19.75 19.85
N PRO A 3 -10.34 -18.61 19.15
CA PRO A 3 -9.26 -17.64 19.26
C PRO A 3 -9.12 -17.18 20.72
N LEU A 4 -7.90 -17.26 21.27
CA LEU A 4 -7.56 -16.89 22.65
C LEU A 4 -8.03 -15.48 23.06
N TYR A 5 -8.26 -14.60 22.09
CA TYR A 5 -8.74 -13.24 22.32
C TYR A 5 -10.25 -13.11 22.55
N ALA A 6 -11.06 -14.14 22.24
CA ALA A 6 -12.51 -14.10 22.46
C ALA A 6 -12.89 -13.97 23.95
N GLN A 7 -11.97 -14.33 24.87
CA GLN A 7 -12.16 -14.24 26.32
C GLN A 7 -11.71 -12.88 26.91
N SER A 8 -11.23 -11.95 26.08
CA SER A 8 -10.69 -10.65 26.51
C SER A 8 -11.69 -9.52 26.22
N ASP A 9 -12.51 -9.17 27.21
CA ASP A 9 -13.53 -8.13 27.06
C ASP A 9 -13.00 -6.69 27.06
N SER A 10 -11.72 -6.46 27.41
CA SER A 10 -11.19 -5.11 27.67
C SER A 10 -10.30 -4.57 26.55
N VAL A 11 -9.49 -5.41 25.89
CA VAL A 11 -8.47 -4.97 24.93
C VAL A 11 -9.07 -4.60 23.56
N PHE A 12 -10.20 -5.21 23.18
CA PHE A 12 -10.83 -5.00 21.86
C PHE A 12 -11.88 -3.88 21.81
N LYS A 13 -12.22 -3.26 22.95
CA LYS A 13 -13.19 -2.16 23.00
C LYS A 13 -12.66 -0.87 22.35
N ASN A 14 -11.37 -0.60 22.49
CA ASN A 14 -10.66 0.52 21.87
C ASN A 14 -9.36 0.03 21.23
N PHE A 15 -9.44 -0.34 19.94
CA PHE A 15 -8.30 -0.91 19.23
C PHE A 15 -7.57 0.19 18.45
N PRO A 16 -6.33 0.58 18.82
CA PRO A 16 -5.65 1.74 18.21
C PRO A 16 -5.12 1.47 16.78
N HIS A 17 -5.09 0.20 16.34
CA HIS A 17 -4.47 -0.21 15.07
C HIS A 17 -5.43 -1.06 14.22
N ALA A 18 -6.33 -0.43 13.47
CA ALA A 18 -7.31 -1.09 12.62
C ALA A 18 -6.74 -2.15 11.64
N GLY A 19 -5.55 -1.94 11.08
CA GLY A 19 -4.93 -2.92 10.18
C GLY A 19 -4.52 -4.22 10.88
N LEU A 20 -4.26 -4.15 12.19
CA LEU A 20 -3.92 -5.33 12.99
C LEU A 20 -5.19 -6.04 13.41
N LEU A 21 -6.26 -5.29 13.73
CA LEU A 21 -7.61 -5.84 13.93
C LEU A 21 -8.06 -6.62 12.69
N PHE A 22 -7.93 -6.00 11.52
CA PHE A 22 -8.28 -6.60 10.22
C PHE A 22 -7.49 -7.90 9.96
N ASP A 23 -6.16 -7.86 10.05
CA ASP A 23 -5.32 -9.00 9.67
C ASP A 23 -5.26 -10.15 10.69
N LYS A 24 -5.47 -9.88 11.98
CA LYS A 24 -5.12 -10.83 13.07
C LYS A 24 -6.24 -11.12 14.07
N TYR A 25 -7.25 -10.28 14.20
CA TYR A 25 -8.26 -10.40 15.25
C TYR A 25 -9.66 -10.56 14.66
N LEU A 26 -9.83 -11.63 13.89
CA LEU A 26 -11.11 -12.02 13.29
C LEU A 26 -12.05 -12.51 14.39
N ASP A 27 -13.13 -11.80 14.65
CA ASP A 27 -14.00 -12.06 15.79
C ASP A 27 -14.99 -13.22 15.57
N GLN A 28 -15.07 -13.78 14.35
CA GLN A 28 -16.10 -14.77 14.00
C GLN A 28 -15.51 -16.09 13.48
N TRP A 29 -14.77 -16.79 14.35
CA TRP A 29 -14.47 -18.21 14.14
C TRP A 29 -15.60 -19.04 14.73
N VAL A 30 -16.41 -19.66 13.87
CA VAL A 30 -17.41 -20.66 14.29
C VAL A 30 -16.75 -22.03 14.26
N GLU A 31 -16.72 -22.75 15.37
CA GLU A 31 -16.40 -24.18 15.35
C GLU A 31 -17.54 -24.90 14.62
N GLN A 32 -17.26 -25.43 13.42
CA GLN A 32 -18.18 -26.35 12.77
C GLN A 32 -18.10 -27.69 13.49
N ASP A 33 -19.15 -28.03 14.25
CA ASP A 33 -19.36 -29.38 14.75
C ASP A 33 -19.75 -30.30 13.57
N ASN A 34 -18.78 -30.76 12.76
CA ASN A 34 -18.82 -31.91 11.82
C ASN A 34 -20.10 -32.17 10.97
N GLU A 35 -21.08 -31.27 10.90
CA GLU A 35 -22.29 -31.44 10.10
C GLU A 35 -22.09 -30.84 8.71
N PRO A 36 -22.44 -31.57 7.64
CA PRO A 36 -22.30 -31.08 6.28
C PRO A 36 -23.19 -29.85 6.07
N ASP A 37 -22.63 -28.84 5.38
CA ASP A 37 -23.25 -27.54 5.12
C ASP A 37 -24.71 -27.67 4.67
N SER A 38 -25.64 -27.32 5.57
CA SER A 38 -27.02 -27.07 5.19
C SER A 38 -27.11 -25.70 4.53
N LYS A 39 -27.93 -25.57 3.48
CA LYS A 39 -28.10 -24.33 2.69
C LYS A 39 -28.52 -23.09 3.53
N GLU A 40 -28.98 -23.26 4.77
CA GLU A 40 -29.25 -22.15 5.69
C GLU A 40 -27.98 -21.51 6.28
N ASN A 41 -26.86 -22.25 6.35
CA ASN A 41 -25.60 -21.74 6.87
C ASN A 41 -24.83 -20.83 5.89
N GLU A 42 -25.17 -20.80 4.60
CA GLU A 42 -24.50 -19.91 3.62
C GLU A 42 -24.91 -18.44 3.75
N LYS A 43 -26.09 -18.13 4.29
CA LYS A 43 -26.58 -16.73 4.44
C LYS A 43 -26.05 -16.01 5.68
N LYS A 44 -25.75 -16.74 6.77
CA LYS A 44 -25.17 -16.21 8.00
C LYS A 44 -23.78 -15.55 7.83
N PRO A 45 -22.81 -16.14 7.10
CA PRO A 45 -21.43 -15.62 7.06
C PRO A 45 -21.31 -14.23 6.39
N GLN A 46 -22.21 -13.84 5.48
CA GLN A 46 -22.12 -12.54 4.81
C GLN A 46 -22.57 -11.36 5.70
N ILE A 47 -23.62 -11.57 6.52
CA ILE A 47 -24.06 -10.57 7.51
C ILE A 47 -22.96 -10.38 8.56
N GLU A 48 -22.32 -11.47 8.95
CA GLU A 48 -21.22 -11.51 9.90
C GLU A 48 -19.95 -10.80 9.38
N LYS A 49 -19.56 -11.04 8.11
CA LYS A 49 -18.49 -10.31 7.42
C LYS A 49 -18.71 -8.80 7.42
N LYS A 50 -19.94 -8.37 7.11
CA LYS A 50 -20.32 -6.95 7.13
C LYS A 50 -20.11 -6.32 8.51
N VAL A 51 -20.59 -6.96 9.57
CA VAL A 51 -20.46 -6.44 10.95
C VAL A 51 -18.99 -6.30 11.35
N PHE A 52 -18.14 -7.26 10.99
CA PHE A 52 -16.70 -7.18 11.22
C PHE A 52 -16.08 -5.96 10.52
N TYR A 53 -16.34 -5.78 9.21
CA TYR A 53 -15.80 -4.63 8.48
C TYR A 53 -16.30 -3.29 9.01
N GLU A 54 -17.57 -3.20 9.41
CA GLU A 54 -18.11 -2.00 10.07
C GLU A 54 -17.42 -1.72 11.40
N ASN A 55 -17.06 -2.75 12.18
CA ASN A 55 -16.28 -2.61 13.39
C ASN A 55 -14.85 -2.11 13.09
N VAL A 56 -14.18 -2.67 12.09
CA VAL A 56 -12.86 -2.20 11.64
C VAL A 56 -12.89 -0.71 11.25
N ILE A 57 -13.86 -0.30 10.44
CA ILE A 57 -14.03 1.10 10.01
C ILE A 57 -14.29 2.01 11.22
N ARG A 58 -15.12 1.56 12.16
CA ARG A 58 -15.45 2.32 13.38
C ARG A 58 -14.24 2.51 14.28
N GLN A 59 -13.46 1.45 14.51
CA GLN A 59 -12.23 1.53 15.31
C GLN A 59 -11.20 2.42 14.62
N TYR A 60 -11.02 2.27 13.31
CA TYR A 60 -10.14 3.13 12.51
C TYR A 60 -10.47 4.61 12.68
N LYS A 61 -11.74 4.98 12.56
CA LYS A 61 -12.22 6.37 12.75
C LYS A 61 -11.93 6.90 14.16
N LYS A 62 -12.06 6.07 15.20
CA LYS A 62 -11.74 6.46 16.58
C LYS A 62 -10.24 6.72 16.78
N SER A 63 -9.38 6.07 15.98
CA SER A 63 -7.92 6.17 16.08
C SER A 63 -7.30 7.30 15.26
N GLU A 64 -8.07 8.07 14.49
CA GLU A 64 -7.57 9.14 13.61
C GLU A 64 -6.66 10.14 14.32
N SER A 65 -7.02 10.54 15.55
CA SER A 65 -6.23 11.49 16.35
C SER A 65 -4.84 10.96 16.74
N GLN A 66 -4.67 9.63 16.79
CA GLN A 66 -3.39 8.98 17.06
C GLN A 66 -2.61 8.69 15.77
N ILE A 67 -3.33 8.37 14.68
CA ILE A 67 -2.75 8.05 13.37
C ILE A 67 -2.13 9.29 12.71
N ASN A 68 -2.87 10.40 12.69
CA ASN A 68 -2.49 11.60 11.93
C ASN A 68 -1.10 12.17 12.33
N PRO A 69 -0.75 12.31 13.61
CA PRO A 69 0.60 12.79 13.99
C PRO A 69 1.74 11.85 13.54
N ALA A 70 1.53 10.53 13.62
CA ALA A 70 2.52 9.55 13.19
C ALA A 70 2.68 9.54 11.67
N LEU A 71 1.57 9.65 10.96
CA LEU A 71 1.49 9.75 9.50
C LEU A 71 2.19 11.02 9.00
N GLU A 72 1.89 12.18 9.59
CA GLU A 72 2.54 13.45 9.25
C GLU A 72 4.07 13.37 9.41
N LYS A 73 4.55 12.81 10.53
CA LYS A 73 5.98 12.60 10.75
C LYS A 73 6.59 11.62 9.74
N HIS A 74 5.83 10.62 9.28
CA HIS A 74 6.29 9.71 8.23
C HIS A 74 6.38 10.41 6.87
N LEU A 75 5.32 11.10 6.46
CA LEU A 75 5.27 11.87 5.22
C LEU A 75 6.39 12.91 5.16
N LYS A 76 6.67 13.60 6.27
CA LYS A 76 7.79 14.55 6.35
C LYS A 76 9.14 13.89 6.08
N ARG A 77 9.43 12.76 6.72
CA ARG A 77 10.68 12.01 6.51
C ARG A 77 10.81 11.49 5.07
N GLN A 78 9.71 10.99 4.50
CA GLN A 78 9.67 10.55 3.11
C GLN A 78 9.89 11.70 2.13
N ALA A 79 9.28 12.86 2.38
CA ALA A 79 9.46 14.07 1.58
C ALA A 79 10.90 14.59 1.65
N GLU A 80 11.52 14.59 2.84
CA GLU A 80 12.93 14.95 3.04
C GLU A 80 13.86 13.99 2.28
N LEU A 81 13.61 12.68 2.36
CA LEU A 81 14.36 11.67 1.61
C LEU A 81 14.23 11.87 0.10
N CYS A 82 13.00 12.05 -0.39
CA CYS A 82 12.74 12.32 -1.81
C CYS A 82 13.48 13.58 -2.29
N THR A 83 13.44 14.66 -1.49
CA THR A 83 14.14 15.91 -1.79
C THR A 83 15.65 15.73 -1.82
N ASN A 84 16.23 15.00 -0.87
CA ASN A 84 17.67 14.72 -0.83
C ASN A 84 18.14 13.89 -2.03
N LEU A 85 17.25 13.04 -2.58
CA LEU A 85 17.48 12.29 -3.81
C LEU A 85 17.20 13.11 -5.07
N ARG A 86 16.88 14.41 -4.95
CA ARG A 86 16.47 15.30 -6.05
C ARG A 86 15.24 14.79 -6.80
N GLY A 87 14.35 14.11 -6.07
CA GLY A 87 13.07 13.64 -6.56
C GLY A 87 11.99 14.72 -6.59
N ALA A 88 10.78 14.28 -6.94
CA ALA A 88 9.58 15.08 -6.97
C ALA A 88 8.44 14.37 -6.23
N GLY A 89 7.71 15.15 -5.42
CA GLY A 89 6.49 14.72 -4.78
C GLY A 89 5.25 15.22 -5.53
N PHE A 90 4.15 14.49 -5.39
CA PHE A 90 2.85 14.78 -5.98
C PHE A 90 1.76 14.49 -4.96
N VAL A 91 0.65 15.20 -5.05
CA VAL A 91 -0.59 14.88 -4.35
C VAL A 91 -1.65 14.63 -5.41
N ALA A 92 -2.32 13.48 -5.31
CA ALA A 92 -3.46 13.15 -6.15
C ALA A 92 -4.68 12.87 -5.26
N THR A 93 -5.86 13.19 -5.76
CA THR A 93 -7.13 13.01 -5.05
C THR A 93 -7.92 11.86 -5.68
N THR A 94 -8.45 10.95 -4.88
CA THR A 94 -9.31 9.87 -5.39
C THR A 94 -10.58 10.46 -6.01
N ASP A 95 -10.82 10.16 -7.29
CA ASP A 95 -12.02 10.61 -8.01
C ASP A 95 -13.25 9.83 -7.51
N TRP A 96 -13.09 8.51 -7.44
CA TRP A 96 -14.07 7.60 -6.86
C TRP A 96 -13.42 6.70 -5.80
N ARG A 97 -14.05 5.59 -5.45
CA ARG A 97 -13.54 4.66 -4.44
C ARG A 97 -12.21 4.07 -4.87
N PHE A 98 -11.29 3.99 -3.92
CA PHE A 98 -9.97 3.41 -4.13
C PHE A 98 -9.82 2.13 -3.31
N LEU A 99 -9.33 1.08 -3.96
CA LEU A 99 -9.25 -0.25 -3.39
C LEU A 99 -7.81 -0.77 -3.47
N THR A 100 -7.12 -0.80 -2.34
CA THR A 100 -5.74 -1.30 -2.25
C THR A 100 -5.70 -2.72 -1.73
N GLY A 101 -4.96 -3.61 -2.41
CA GLY A 101 -4.69 -4.94 -1.88
C GLY A 101 -5.86 -5.92 -1.88
N PHE A 102 -6.87 -5.74 -2.73
CA PHE A 102 -8.06 -6.62 -2.77
C PHE A 102 -7.73 -8.10 -2.99
N GLY A 103 -6.69 -8.38 -3.79
CA GLY A 103 -6.23 -9.75 -4.04
C GLY A 103 -5.33 -10.33 -2.95
N ALA A 104 -5.08 -9.62 -1.85
CA ALA A 104 -4.32 -10.17 -0.73
C ALA A 104 -5.14 -11.27 -0.04
N ALA A 105 -4.47 -12.37 0.30
CA ALA A 105 -5.13 -13.47 1.00
C ALA A 105 -5.67 -12.99 2.36
N HIS A 106 -6.97 -13.19 2.57
CA HIS A 106 -7.66 -12.84 3.80
C HIS A 106 -8.76 -13.87 4.07
N PRO A 107 -9.03 -14.28 5.32
CA PRO A 107 -10.03 -15.31 5.62
C PRO A 107 -11.46 -14.98 5.16
N TYR A 108 -11.79 -13.69 5.05
CA TYR A 108 -13.06 -13.22 4.47
C TYR A 108 -13.00 -12.93 2.96
N GLU A 109 -11.98 -13.44 2.26
CA GLU A 109 -11.74 -13.39 0.80
C GLU A 109 -11.46 -12.00 0.20
N ALA A 110 -11.98 -10.93 0.80
CA ALA A 110 -11.65 -9.56 0.41
C ALA A 110 -10.46 -9.05 1.21
N GLY A 111 -9.28 -9.02 0.57
CA GLY A 111 -8.07 -8.43 1.12
C GLY A 111 -8.13 -6.91 1.18
N PHE A 112 -7.31 -6.33 2.05
CA PHE A 112 -7.11 -4.88 2.11
C PHE A 112 -5.71 -4.60 2.66
N VAL A 113 -4.93 -3.75 1.98
CA VAL A 113 -3.54 -3.50 2.35
C VAL A 113 -3.43 -2.32 3.32
N TRP A 114 -2.85 -2.61 4.49
CA TRP A 114 -2.57 -1.63 5.54
C TRP A 114 -1.07 -1.40 5.69
N HIS A 115 -0.70 -0.14 5.93
CA HIS A 115 0.66 0.19 6.32
C HIS A 115 0.91 -0.35 7.72
N ARG A 116 1.84 -1.30 7.84
CA ARG A 116 2.04 -2.17 9.01
C ARG A 116 2.20 -1.45 10.36
N THR A 117 2.76 -0.24 10.35
CA THR A 117 3.05 0.52 11.58
C THR A 117 2.21 1.79 11.73
N LEU A 118 1.53 2.24 10.67
CA LEU A 118 0.74 3.48 10.67
C LEU A 118 -0.76 3.19 10.72
N SER A 119 -1.15 1.93 10.48
CA SER A 119 -2.54 1.50 10.39
C SER A 119 -3.38 2.27 9.34
N VAL A 120 -2.76 2.80 8.28
CA VAL A 120 -3.49 3.47 7.19
C VAL A 120 -3.51 2.62 5.93
N PRO A 121 -4.57 2.67 5.11
CA PRO A 121 -4.48 2.15 3.75
C PRO A 121 -3.38 2.89 2.99
N TYR A 122 -2.63 2.16 2.18
CA TYR A 122 -1.60 2.74 1.33
C TYR A 122 -1.50 1.98 0.02
N LEU A 123 -0.85 2.59 -0.97
CA LEU A 123 -0.54 1.95 -2.23
C LEU A 123 0.96 1.62 -2.27
N PRO A 124 1.33 0.33 -2.32
CA PRO A 124 2.74 -0.04 -2.41
C PRO A 124 3.44 0.53 -3.65
N GLY A 125 4.71 0.92 -3.49
CA GLY A 125 5.56 1.43 -4.57
C GLY A 125 5.73 0.42 -5.70
N SER A 126 5.67 -0.88 -5.41
CA SER A 126 5.63 -1.95 -6.41
C SER A 126 4.37 -1.89 -7.27
N SER A 127 3.20 -1.64 -6.67
CA SER A 127 1.93 -1.46 -7.39
C SER A 127 1.96 -0.21 -8.25
N ILE A 128 2.51 0.89 -7.74
CA ILE A 128 2.67 2.15 -8.49
C ILE A 128 3.61 1.93 -9.68
N LYS A 129 4.76 1.28 -9.46
CA LYS A 129 5.71 0.93 -10.51
C LYS A 129 5.06 0.02 -11.57
N GLY A 130 4.27 -0.97 -11.16
CA GLY A 130 3.54 -1.86 -12.06
C GLY A 130 2.54 -1.10 -12.94
N MET A 131 1.77 -0.20 -12.34
CA MET A 131 0.82 0.68 -13.04
C MET A 131 1.54 1.61 -14.04
N MET A 132 2.60 2.29 -13.60
CA MET A 132 3.41 3.16 -14.46
C MET A 132 4.03 2.41 -15.64
N ARG A 133 4.56 1.21 -15.39
CA ARG A 133 5.09 0.34 -16.44
C ARG A 133 4.00 -0.09 -17.42
N ALA A 134 2.84 -0.52 -16.92
CA ALA A 134 1.73 -0.93 -17.77
C ALA A 134 1.27 0.22 -18.68
N TRP A 135 1.19 1.44 -18.14
CA TRP A 135 0.89 2.64 -18.93
C TRP A 135 1.91 2.85 -20.06
N ALA A 136 3.20 2.86 -19.72
CA ALA A 136 4.27 3.10 -20.69
C ALA A 136 4.41 1.99 -21.75
N GLU A 137 4.15 0.72 -21.39
CA GLU A 137 4.34 -0.41 -22.30
C GLU A 137 3.10 -0.73 -23.16
N GLN A 138 1.89 -0.54 -22.62
CA GLN A 138 0.66 -1.10 -23.21
C GLN A 138 -0.35 -0.05 -23.69
N TRP A 139 -0.35 1.14 -23.10
CA TRP A 139 -1.38 2.15 -23.34
C TRP A 139 -0.88 3.37 -24.11
N GLN A 140 0.43 3.54 -24.21
CA GLN A 140 1.06 4.61 -24.96
C GLN A 140 1.48 4.12 -26.35
N GLU A 141 1.08 4.87 -27.39
CA GLU A 141 1.49 4.63 -28.78
C GLU A 141 2.92 5.11 -29.07
N ASP A 142 3.50 5.91 -28.17
CA ASP A 142 4.86 6.42 -28.29
C ASP A 142 5.89 5.28 -28.13
N ALA A 143 6.41 4.82 -29.28
CA ALA A 143 7.43 3.79 -29.33
C ALA A 143 8.71 4.15 -28.56
N ALA A 144 9.07 5.45 -28.48
CA ALA A 144 10.22 5.89 -27.71
C ALA A 144 10.00 5.70 -26.21
N LEU A 145 8.81 6.07 -25.71
CA LEU A 145 8.45 5.87 -24.31
C LEU A 145 8.45 4.39 -23.93
N ARG A 146 7.97 3.52 -24.82
CA ARG A 146 7.96 2.06 -24.62
C ARG A 146 9.37 1.48 -24.52
N MET A 147 10.30 1.93 -25.36
CA MET A 147 11.71 1.52 -25.29
C MET A 147 12.39 2.03 -24.01
N GLU A 148 11.95 3.17 -23.48
CA GLU A 148 12.49 3.74 -22.25
C GLU A 148 11.92 3.13 -20.96
N ALA A 149 10.80 2.40 -21.02
CA ALA A 149 10.18 1.79 -19.85
C ALA A 149 11.15 0.84 -19.11
N GLU A 150 11.97 0.09 -19.84
CA GLU A 150 13.00 -0.79 -19.25
C GLU A 150 14.11 0.00 -18.57
N LYS A 151 14.51 1.14 -19.12
CA LYS A 151 15.47 2.05 -18.47
C LYS A 151 14.90 2.60 -17.16
N LEU A 152 13.67 3.11 -17.19
CA LEU A 152 13.04 3.77 -16.03
C LEU A 152 12.71 2.76 -14.91
N PHE A 153 12.16 1.60 -15.26
CA PHE A 153 11.61 0.64 -14.31
C PHE A 153 12.44 -0.65 -14.15
N GLY A 154 13.48 -0.83 -14.96
CA GLY A 154 14.33 -2.02 -14.98
C GLY A 154 13.82 -3.10 -15.93
N HIS A 155 14.52 -4.23 -16.01
CA HIS A 155 14.04 -5.36 -16.80
C HIS A 155 12.99 -6.18 -16.04
N LYS A 156 12.22 -6.99 -16.77
CA LYS A 156 11.38 -8.03 -16.17
C LYS A 156 12.25 -9.22 -15.77
N ASP A 157 11.80 -10.00 -14.79
CA ASP A 157 12.54 -11.16 -14.27
C ASP A 157 12.86 -12.21 -15.36
N THR A 158 12.10 -12.22 -16.45
CA THR A 158 12.29 -13.10 -17.61
C THR A 158 13.42 -12.67 -18.55
N HIS A 159 14.02 -11.49 -18.35
CA HIS A 159 15.06 -10.98 -19.25
C HIS A 159 16.44 -11.56 -18.89
N PRO A 160 17.29 -11.92 -19.88
CA PRO A 160 18.61 -12.50 -19.64
C PRO A 160 19.57 -11.59 -18.87
N GLN A 161 19.40 -10.27 -19.04
CA GLN A 161 20.14 -9.25 -18.32
C GLN A 161 19.22 -8.53 -17.33
N GLN A 162 19.60 -8.50 -16.06
CA GLN A 162 18.84 -7.86 -15.00
C GLN A 162 19.46 -6.50 -14.67
N ASN A 163 18.97 -5.44 -15.32
CA ASN A 163 19.34 -4.07 -14.94
C ASN A 163 18.26 -3.43 -14.07
N PRO A 164 18.63 -2.88 -12.90
CA PRO A 164 17.71 -2.14 -12.05
C PRO A 164 17.28 -0.83 -12.68
N GLY A 165 16.01 -0.46 -12.49
CA GLY A 165 15.43 0.77 -13.04
C GLY A 165 16.13 2.04 -12.56
N ALA A 166 16.05 3.08 -13.38
CA ALA A 166 16.65 4.39 -13.11
C ALA A 166 15.84 5.21 -12.08
N LEU A 167 14.57 4.87 -11.83
CA LEU A 167 13.72 5.57 -10.87
C LEU A 167 13.45 4.74 -9.60
N ILE A 168 13.39 5.45 -8.46
CA ILE A 168 12.87 4.99 -7.19
C ILE A 168 11.41 5.43 -7.11
N ILE A 169 10.52 4.46 -6.89
CA ILE A 169 9.08 4.68 -6.71
C ILE A 169 8.76 4.37 -5.26
N PHE A 170 8.34 5.37 -4.51
CA PHE A 170 7.99 5.22 -3.10
C PHE A 170 6.56 4.73 -2.94
N ASP A 171 6.26 4.21 -1.75
CA ASP A 171 4.89 3.93 -1.32
C ASP A 171 4.06 5.23 -1.30
N ALA A 172 2.83 5.17 -1.81
CA ALA A 172 1.92 6.29 -1.71
C ALA A 172 1.07 6.19 -0.45
N LEU A 173 1.17 7.22 0.38
CA LEU A 173 0.51 7.32 1.67
C LEU A 173 -0.53 8.43 1.64
N PRO A 174 -1.67 8.28 2.35
CA PRO A 174 -2.65 9.34 2.45
C PRO A 174 -2.08 10.51 3.27
N LEU A 175 -2.52 11.75 2.99
CA LEU A 175 -2.03 12.94 3.71
C LEU A 175 -2.54 13.02 5.16
N VAL A 176 -3.75 12.51 5.37
CA VAL A 176 -4.41 12.32 6.66
C VAL A 176 -5.08 10.95 6.61
N ALA A 177 -5.43 10.37 7.76
CA ALA A 177 -6.22 9.15 7.85
C ALA A 177 -7.46 9.23 6.93
N PRO A 178 -7.53 8.45 5.83
CA PRO A 178 -8.60 8.64 4.86
C PRO A 178 -9.88 7.96 5.32
N LYS A 179 -11.03 8.52 4.92
CA LYS A 179 -12.32 7.91 5.21
C LYS A 179 -12.42 6.54 4.54
N LEU A 180 -12.81 5.53 5.31
CA LEU A 180 -13.11 4.18 4.83
C LEU A 180 -14.61 3.98 4.68
N GLU A 181 -15.03 3.25 3.65
CA GLU A 181 -16.42 2.91 3.37
C GLU A 181 -16.56 1.43 3.04
N LEU A 182 -17.71 0.86 3.39
CA LEU A 182 -18.09 -0.47 2.97
C LEU A 182 -18.68 -0.40 1.56
N ASP A 183 -18.26 -1.31 0.69
CA ASP A 183 -18.84 -1.50 -0.64
C ASP A 183 -19.25 -2.96 -0.84
N ILE A 184 -20.02 -3.22 -1.89
CA ILE A 184 -20.64 -4.51 -2.19
C ILE A 184 -20.42 -4.90 -3.64
N LEU A 185 -20.09 -6.18 -3.87
CA LEU A 185 -20.15 -6.81 -5.18
C LEU A 185 -21.21 -7.90 -5.15
N THR A 186 -22.01 -7.99 -6.21
CA THR A 186 -23.01 -9.04 -6.38
C THR A 186 -22.73 -9.77 -7.70
N PRO A 187 -21.72 -10.65 -7.76
CA PRO A 187 -21.54 -11.49 -8.94
C PRO A 187 -22.78 -12.37 -9.15
N HIS A 188 -23.32 -12.33 -10.37
CA HIS A 188 -24.49 -13.12 -10.73
C HIS A 188 -24.14 -14.50 -11.31
N TYR A 189 -22.94 -14.71 -11.86
CA TYR A 189 -22.60 -15.94 -12.59
C TYR A 189 -21.45 -16.72 -11.93
N GLN A 190 -21.39 -16.79 -10.59
CA GLN A 190 -20.28 -17.47 -9.90
C GLN A 190 -20.12 -18.92 -10.35
N ASP A 191 -21.21 -19.67 -10.44
CA ASP A 191 -21.20 -21.09 -10.84
C ASP A 191 -20.69 -21.29 -12.28
N TYR A 192 -21.04 -20.37 -13.19
CA TYR A 192 -20.51 -20.36 -14.55
C TYR A 192 -19.01 -20.12 -14.58
N TYR A 193 -18.49 -19.16 -13.81
CA TYR A 193 -17.05 -18.89 -13.79
C TYR A 193 -16.24 -19.98 -13.08
N LEU A 194 -16.84 -20.71 -12.14
CA LEU A 194 -16.21 -21.82 -11.43
C LEU A 194 -16.16 -23.10 -12.28
N ASP A 195 -17.24 -23.38 -13.02
CA ASP A 195 -17.34 -24.54 -13.90
C ASP A 195 -18.10 -24.21 -15.19
N PRO A 196 -17.40 -23.61 -16.19
CA PRO A 196 -18.02 -23.19 -17.44
C PRO A 196 -18.50 -24.36 -18.31
N GLU A 197 -18.02 -25.58 -18.07
CA GLU A 197 -18.40 -26.76 -18.86
C GLU A 197 -19.78 -27.29 -18.45
N ASN A 198 -20.14 -27.18 -17.17
CA ASN A 198 -21.40 -27.70 -16.64
C ASN A 198 -22.45 -26.61 -16.35
N ASN A 199 -22.05 -25.35 -16.25
CA ASN A 199 -22.95 -24.24 -16.01
C ASN A 199 -23.03 -23.34 -17.25
N SER A 200 -24.23 -22.89 -17.61
CA SER A 200 -24.41 -21.90 -18.67
C SER A 200 -24.54 -20.50 -18.06
N PRO A 201 -24.06 -19.44 -18.73
CA PRO A 201 -24.25 -18.08 -18.24
C PRO A 201 -25.72 -17.73 -18.39
N ALA A 202 -26.48 -17.84 -17.30
CA ALA A 202 -27.92 -17.74 -17.33
C ALA A 202 -28.43 -16.78 -16.24
N ASP A 203 -29.41 -15.95 -16.57
CA ASP A 203 -29.85 -14.83 -15.73
C ASP A 203 -30.65 -15.24 -14.47
N TYR A 204 -30.79 -16.54 -14.20
CA TYR A 204 -31.57 -17.07 -13.08
C TYR A 204 -30.76 -17.30 -11.81
N TYR A 205 -29.46 -17.04 -11.81
CA TYR A 205 -28.61 -17.18 -10.63
C TYR A 205 -28.86 -16.05 -9.63
N ASP A 206 -28.99 -16.41 -8.35
CA ASP A 206 -29.13 -15.45 -7.26
C ASP A 206 -27.83 -14.65 -7.07
N PRO A 207 -27.90 -13.31 -6.90
CA PRO A 207 -26.72 -12.52 -6.55
C PRO A 207 -26.22 -12.91 -5.17
N VAL A 208 -24.92 -13.18 -5.05
CA VAL A 208 -24.25 -13.43 -3.76
C VAL A 208 -23.51 -12.16 -3.32
N PRO A 209 -24.00 -11.41 -2.32
CA PRO A 209 -23.31 -10.22 -1.79
C PRO A 209 -21.92 -10.54 -1.23
N VAL A 210 -20.92 -9.82 -1.69
CA VAL A 210 -19.56 -9.82 -1.14
C VAL A 210 -19.23 -8.40 -0.69
N PHE A 211 -19.16 -8.19 0.62
CA PHE A 211 -18.79 -6.92 1.22
C PHE A 211 -17.27 -6.75 1.31
N PHE A 212 -16.78 -5.52 1.17
CA PHE A 212 -15.35 -5.22 1.32
C PHE A 212 -15.11 -3.74 1.68
N ILE A 213 -13.95 -3.46 2.27
CA ILE A 213 -13.54 -2.10 2.66
C ILE A 213 -12.92 -1.38 1.46
N THR A 214 -13.30 -0.11 1.28
CA THR A 214 -12.74 0.81 0.29
C THR A 214 -12.30 2.10 0.95
N VAL A 215 -11.37 2.81 0.32
CA VAL A 215 -11.10 4.22 0.60
C VAL A 215 -12.14 5.05 -0.14
N ALA A 216 -12.77 6.01 0.55
CA ALA A 216 -13.81 6.86 -0.01
C ALA A 216 -13.29 7.74 -1.17
N PRO A 217 -14.20 8.36 -1.95
CA PRO A 217 -13.85 9.45 -2.86
C PRO A 217 -13.29 10.67 -2.13
N GLY A 218 -12.57 11.53 -2.86
CA GLY A 218 -12.05 12.81 -2.37
C GLY A 218 -10.88 12.72 -1.40
N GLN A 219 -10.22 11.56 -1.29
CA GLN A 219 -9.11 11.33 -0.37
C GLN A 219 -7.78 11.64 -1.05
N LYS A 220 -6.87 12.33 -0.35
CA LYS A 220 -5.59 12.79 -0.92
C LYS A 220 -4.46 11.84 -0.56
N LEU A 221 -3.74 11.36 -1.57
CA LEU A 221 -2.54 10.54 -1.42
C LEU A 221 -1.32 11.28 -1.95
N ARG A 222 -0.21 11.16 -1.21
CA ARG A 222 1.11 11.62 -1.63
C ARG A 222 1.84 10.52 -2.39
N PHE A 223 2.38 10.87 -3.55
CA PHE A 223 3.27 10.04 -4.35
C PHE A 223 4.64 10.70 -4.41
N ASP A 224 5.70 9.91 -4.40
CA ASP A 224 7.06 10.42 -4.54
C ASP A 224 7.81 9.57 -5.58
N LEU A 225 8.58 10.26 -6.43
CA LEU A 225 9.49 9.66 -7.40
C LEU A 225 10.87 10.29 -7.22
N ALA A 226 11.94 9.50 -7.30
CA ALA A 226 13.29 10.04 -7.29
C ALA A 226 14.22 9.32 -8.26
N PRO A 227 15.22 9.99 -8.85
CA PRO A 227 16.25 9.30 -9.60
C PRO A 227 17.07 8.41 -8.66
N ARG A 228 17.38 7.19 -9.10
CA ARG A 228 18.25 6.27 -8.36
C ARG A 228 19.69 6.80 -8.38
N PRO A 229 20.36 6.91 -7.21
CA PRO A 229 21.76 7.30 -7.16
C PRO A 229 22.64 6.36 -7.99
N GLY A 230 23.52 6.93 -8.82
CA GLY A 230 24.44 6.18 -9.68
C GLY A 230 23.82 5.58 -10.95
N ALA A 231 22.52 5.78 -11.21
CA ALA A 231 21.87 5.27 -12.43
C ALA A 231 22.01 6.18 -13.66
N HIS A 232 22.52 7.41 -13.49
CA HIS A 232 22.56 8.43 -14.53
C HIS A 232 23.99 8.99 -14.67
N PRO A 233 24.49 9.19 -15.91
CA PRO A 233 25.79 9.82 -16.17
C PRO A 233 25.86 11.28 -15.70
N SER A 234 24.72 11.99 -15.75
CA SER A 234 24.64 13.41 -15.42
C SER A 234 23.37 13.76 -14.65
N THR A 235 23.39 14.90 -13.95
CA THR A 235 22.19 15.43 -13.28
C THR A 235 21.11 15.85 -14.29
N SER A 236 21.50 16.25 -15.49
CA SER A 236 20.56 16.62 -16.56
C SER A 236 19.72 15.41 -17.00
N GLU A 237 20.38 14.27 -17.21
CA GLU A 237 19.70 13.02 -17.58
C GLU A 237 18.80 12.50 -16.45
N ALA A 238 19.27 12.57 -15.20
CA ALA A 238 18.43 12.23 -14.04
C ALA A 238 17.14 13.06 -13.98
N ASN A 239 17.23 14.37 -14.26
CA ASN A 239 16.07 15.25 -14.29
C ASN A 239 15.15 14.97 -15.49
N ALA A 240 15.71 14.58 -16.64
CA ALA A 240 14.94 14.21 -17.82
C ALA A 240 14.14 12.93 -17.59
N ASP A 241 14.79 11.89 -17.07
CA ASP A 241 14.15 10.61 -16.74
C ASP A 241 13.11 10.78 -15.61
N LEU A 242 13.41 11.60 -14.60
CA LEU A 242 12.44 11.96 -13.57
C LEU A 242 11.19 12.56 -14.19
N LYS A 243 11.32 13.62 -15.02
CA LYS A 243 10.18 14.28 -15.71
C LYS A 243 9.34 13.31 -16.54
N LYS A 244 9.97 12.34 -17.21
CA LYS A 244 9.24 11.28 -17.92
C LYS A 244 8.44 10.41 -16.95
N GLY A 245 9.06 10.01 -15.85
CA GLY A 245 8.37 9.32 -14.75
C GLY A 245 7.20 10.11 -14.18
N GLU A 246 7.35 11.42 -13.97
CA GLU A 246 6.27 12.30 -13.50
C GLU A 246 5.06 12.27 -14.46
N LYS A 247 5.34 12.43 -15.76
CA LYS A 247 4.30 12.39 -16.80
C LYS A 247 3.59 11.03 -16.85
N ILE A 248 4.35 9.93 -16.83
CA ILE A 248 3.81 8.57 -16.80
C ILE A 248 2.92 8.37 -15.57
N LEU A 249 3.38 8.80 -14.39
CA LEU A 249 2.61 8.66 -13.15
C LEU A 249 1.30 9.44 -13.23
N GLU A 250 1.36 10.70 -13.68
CA GLU A 250 0.18 11.57 -13.80
C GLU A 250 -0.88 10.95 -14.72
N GLU A 251 -0.47 10.54 -15.91
CA GLU A 251 -1.38 9.96 -16.90
C GLU A 251 -1.92 8.59 -16.44
N ALA A 252 -1.06 7.73 -15.89
CA ALA A 252 -1.48 6.41 -15.40
C ALA A 252 -2.53 6.53 -14.27
N LEU A 253 -2.35 7.47 -13.34
CA LEU A 253 -3.31 7.72 -12.26
C LEU A 253 -4.67 8.22 -12.79
N ARG A 254 -4.66 9.05 -13.84
CA ARG A 254 -5.88 9.60 -14.45
C ARG A 254 -6.64 8.55 -15.27
N PHE A 255 -5.94 7.78 -16.10
CA PHE A 255 -6.57 6.95 -17.12
C PHE A 255 -6.70 5.48 -16.75
N LEU A 256 -5.66 4.88 -16.13
CA LEU A 256 -5.74 3.50 -15.65
C LEU A 256 -6.40 3.43 -14.27
N GLY A 257 -6.01 4.33 -13.38
CA GLY A 257 -6.29 4.20 -11.96
C GLY A 257 -5.38 3.18 -11.27
N ALA A 258 -5.36 3.24 -9.95
CA ALA A 258 -4.48 2.43 -9.12
C ALA A 258 -5.23 1.46 -8.21
N GLY A 259 -4.59 0.33 -7.88
CA GLY A 259 -5.17 -0.68 -7.01
C GLY A 259 -5.98 -1.72 -7.78
N ALA A 260 -7.06 -2.21 -7.17
CA ALA A 260 -7.88 -3.28 -7.74
C ALA A 260 -9.17 -2.75 -8.39
N LYS A 261 -9.74 -3.55 -9.30
CA LYS A 261 -11.02 -3.27 -9.98
C LYS A 261 -11.03 -1.96 -10.78
N THR A 262 -9.88 -1.58 -11.32
CA THR A 262 -9.70 -0.37 -12.15
C THR A 262 -10.57 -0.35 -13.40
N ALA A 263 -10.83 -1.51 -14.01
CA ALA A 263 -11.76 -1.65 -15.14
C ALA A 263 -13.21 -1.24 -14.81
N LEU A 264 -13.61 -1.32 -13.54
CA LEU A 264 -14.92 -0.86 -13.07
C LEU A 264 -14.90 0.62 -12.66
N GLY A 265 -13.76 1.29 -12.73
CA GLY A 265 -13.59 2.71 -12.38
C GLY A 265 -12.92 2.97 -11.03
N TYR A 266 -12.59 1.94 -10.25
CA TYR A 266 -11.93 2.12 -8.95
C TYR A 266 -10.52 2.71 -9.10
N GLY A 267 -10.15 3.55 -8.14
CA GLY A 267 -8.77 3.99 -7.95
C GLY A 267 -8.26 5.01 -8.97
N ARG A 268 -9.13 5.57 -9.81
CA ARG A 268 -8.81 6.77 -10.60
C ARG A 268 -8.54 7.94 -9.67
N MET A 269 -7.54 8.75 -10.03
CA MET A 269 -7.18 9.93 -9.26
C MET A 269 -7.04 11.17 -10.16
N LEU A 270 -7.52 12.29 -9.64
CA LEU A 270 -7.55 13.60 -10.29
C LEU A 270 -6.82 14.63 -9.41
N ASP A 271 -6.84 15.90 -9.85
CA ASP A 271 -6.23 17.03 -9.15
C ASP A 271 -4.77 16.80 -8.75
N ILE A 272 -4.01 16.25 -9.70
CA ILE A 272 -2.61 15.89 -9.49
C ILE A 272 -1.79 17.18 -9.45
N THR A 273 -1.30 17.51 -8.26
CA THR A 273 -0.58 18.75 -7.98
C THR A 273 0.78 18.45 -7.38
N LYS A 274 1.79 19.24 -7.75
CA LYS A 274 3.06 19.24 -7.01
C LYS A 274 2.85 20.07 -5.75
N PRO A 275 3.19 19.56 -4.56
CA PRO A 275 3.16 20.38 -3.37
C PRO A 275 4.07 21.59 -3.61
N GLU A 276 3.59 22.79 -3.31
CA GLU A 276 4.42 24.00 -3.33
C GLU A 276 5.68 23.72 -2.50
N LYS A 277 6.84 24.19 -2.98
CA LYS A 277 8.11 24.06 -2.25
C LYS A 277 7.94 24.72 -0.88
N GLN A 278 7.53 23.97 0.13
CA GLN A 278 7.75 24.36 1.51
C GLN A 278 9.27 24.45 1.66
N ASP A 279 9.77 25.62 2.02
CA ASP A 279 11.19 25.93 2.17
C ASP A 279 11.90 24.72 2.78
N ALA A 280 12.65 24.01 1.94
CA ALA A 280 13.42 22.86 2.37
C ALA A 280 14.27 23.35 3.56
N PRO A 281 14.23 22.69 4.73
CA PRO A 281 15.17 23.02 5.78
C PRO A 281 16.56 22.91 5.14
N LYS A 282 17.33 24.00 5.20
CA LYS A 282 18.71 24.06 4.70
C LYS A 282 19.39 22.74 5.05
N PRO A 283 20.08 22.07 4.10
CA PRO A 283 20.70 20.78 4.38
C PRO A 283 21.50 20.93 5.67
N GLN A 284 21.08 20.21 6.71
CA GLN A 284 21.84 20.18 7.95
C GLN A 284 23.22 19.68 7.55
N LYS A 285 24.27 20.41 7.95
CA LYS A 285 25.66 19.97 7.70
C LYS A 285 25.76 18.49 8.09
N PRO A 286 26.44 17.66 7.29
CA PRO A 286 26.69 16.28 7.70
C PRO A 286 27.27 16.30 9.12
N LEU A 287 26.74 15.44 10.00
CA LEU A 287 27.22 15.30 11.37
C LEU A 287 28.74 15.14 11.32
N ASN A 288 29.46 16.02 12.02
CA ASN A 288 30.91 15.97 12.06
C ASN A 288 31.33 14.64 12.72
N GLU A 289 32.50 14.11 12.39
CA GLU A 289 33.04 12.86 12.99
C GLU A 289 32.93 12.82 14.52
N THR A 290 33.06 13.99 15.16
CA THR A 290 32.95 14.18 16.60
C THR A 290 31.54 13.88 17.14
N ASP A 291 30.49 14.15 16.37
CA ASP A 291 29.10 13.89 16.74
C ASP A 291 28.72 12.42 16.52
N LEU A 292 29.31 11.79 15.50
CA LEU A 292 29.20 10.34 15.27
C LEU A 292 29.87 9.54 16.39
N ILE A 293 31.04 9.99 16.85
CA ILE A 293 31.75 9.37 17.99
C ILE A 293 30.95 9.54 19.29
N LYS A 294 30.35 10.70 19.53
CA LYS A 294 29.46 10.92 20.70
C LYS A 294 28.21 10.05 20.66
N ALA A 295 27.56 9.91 19.50
CA ALA A 295 26.40 9.05 19.33
C ALA A 295 26.74 7.56 19.55
N SER A 296 27.90 7.12 19.05
CA SER A 296 28.46 5.78 19.29
C SER A 296 28.71 5.53 20.79
N ALA A 297 29.36 6.47 21.49
CA ALA A 297 29.63 6.34 22.92
C ALA A 297 28.35 6.32 23.77
N LEU A 298 27.33 7.08 23.37
CA LEU A 298 26.01 7.08 24.02
C LEU A 298 25.24 5.76 23.85
N LEU A 299 25.42 5.09 22.72
CA LEU A 299 24.84 3.77 22.45
C LEU A 299 25.57 2.67 23.25
N GLN A 300 26.91 2.75 23.35
CA GLN A 300 27.72 1.82 24.14
C GLN A 300 27.50 1.98 25.65
N GLY A 301 27.20 3.18 26.14
CA GLY A 301 26.88 3.42 27.56
C GLY A 301 25.49 2.94 27.99
N LYS A 302 24.54 2.80 27.06
CA LYS A 302 23.16 2.34 27.36
C LYS A 302 22.95 0.85 27.22
N PHE A 303 23.75 0.18 26.39
CA PHE A 303 23.74 -1.27 26.24
C PHE A 303 25.09 -1.79 26.74
N GLY A 304 25.17 -2.13 28.02
CA GLY A 304 26.37 -2.71 28.63
C GLY A 304 26.73 -4.04 27.97
N VAL A 305 27.50 -3.99 26.89
CA VAL A 305 28.14 -5.15 26.27
C VAL A 305 29.62 -5.06 26.61
N SER A 306 30.05 -5.90 27.56
CA SER A 306 31.47 -6.06 27.87
C SER A 306 32.19 -6.70 26.67
N PRO A 307 33.34 -6.18 26.19
CA PRO A 307 34.05 -6.80 25.08
C PRO A 307 34.63 -8.15 25.52
N ALA A 308 34.34 -9.19 24.75
CA ALA A 308 34.92 -10.52 24.94
C ALA A 308 36.45 -10.47 24.92
N GLN A 309 37.07 -10.99 25.97
CA GLN A 309 38.53 -11.18 26.05
C GLN A 309 38.97 -12.18 24.98
N ASN A 310 39.71 -11.68 23.99
CA ASN A 310 40.30 -12.50 22.94
C ASN A 310 41.55 -13.21 23.49
N ASN A 311 41.38 -14.46 23.93
CA ASN A 311 42.44 -15.28 24.47
C ASN A 311 43.28 -15.85 23.30
N LYS A 312 44.36 -15.14 22.92
CA LYS A 312 45.40 -15.68 22.03
C LYS A 312 46.17 -16.78 22.76
N LYS A 313 45.85 -18.04 22.48
CA LYS A 313 46.79 -19.15 22.68
C LYS A 313 47.69 -19.25 21.45
N GLY A 314 48.97 -18.97 21.64
CA GLY A 314 50.00 -19.16 20.63
C GLY A 314 50.37 -20.63 20.43
N LYS A 315 50.71 -20.95 19.19
CA LYS A 315 51.91 -21.68 18.79
C LYS A 315 52.46 -21.03 17.54
#